data_AF-A0A5K1D664-F1
#
_entry.id   AF-A0A5K1D664-F1
#
_cell.length_a   1.000
_cell.length_b   1.000
_cell.length_c   1.000
_cell.angle_alpha   90.00
_cell.angle_beta   90.00
_cell.angle_gamma   90.00
#
_symmetry.space_group_name_H-M   'P 1'
#
loop_
_entity.id
_entity.type
_entity.pdbx_description
1 polymer ?
#
loop_
_entity_poly.entity_id
_entity_poly.type
_entity_poly.pdbx_seq_one_letter_code
_entity_poly.pdbx_strand_id
1 'polypeptide(L)'
;VKPEILKNVGKAITTLPETFKPHRAVKKIFEQRAQMIETGEGIDWAVGEALAFATLLVEGNHVRLSGQDVERGTFSHRHAVLHDQETGEQYCPLDHLTTNQDEEMFTVSN
;
A
#
# COMPACT_ATOMS: atom_id res chain seq x y z
N VAL A 1 -7.45 -17.01 -0.18
CA VAL A 1 -7.01 -16.21 0.97
C VAL A 1 -8.11 -16.16 2.02
N LYS A 2 -7.81 -16.36 3.31
CA LYS A 2 -8.80 -16.28 4.39
C LYS A 2 -9.15 -14.81 4.68
N PRO A 3 -10.41 -14.45 5.02
CA PRO A 3 -10.80 -13.06 5.31
C PRO A 3 -9.95 -12.39 6.41
N GLU A 4 -9.48 -13.16 7.39
CA GLU A 4 -8.63 -12.66 8.47
C GLU A 4 -7.27 -12.19 7.96
N ILE A 5 -6.70 -12.90 6.98
CA ILE A 5 -5.44 -12.51 6.34
C ILE A 5 -5.64 -11.20 5.59
N LEU A 6 -6.74 -11.07 4.83
CA LEU A 6 -7.07 -9.84 4.10
C LEU A 6 -7.22 -8.63 5.02
N LYS A 7 -7.86 -8.81 6.19
CA LYS A 7 -7.98 -7.74 7.19
C LYS A 7 -6.64 -7.37 7.81
N ASN A 8 -5.79 -8.34 8.09
CA ASN A 8 -4.47 -8.10 8.68
C ASN A 8 -3.56 -7.34 7.70
N VAL A 9 -3.42 -7.83 6.47
CA VAL A 9 -2.59 -7.15 5.45
C VAL A 9 -3.20 -5.82 5.03
N GLY A 10 -4.53 -5.74 4.94
CA GLY A 10 -5.26 -4.50 4.65
C GLY A 10 -4.98 -3.40 5.68
N LYS A 11 -4.91 -3.75 6.98
CA LYS A 11 -4.50 -2.82 8.03
C LYS A 11 -3.05 -2.37 7.85
N ALA A 12 -2.14 -3.29 7.53
CA ALA A 12 -0.73 -2.95 7.32
C ALA A 12 -0.54 -1.96 6.16
N ILE A 13 -1.14 -2.22 4.99
CA ILE A 13 -1.00 -1.35 3.81
C ILE A 13 -1.71 0.01 3.91
N THR A 14 -2.61 0.19 4.89
CA THR A 14 -3.34 1.45 5.11
C THR A 14 -2.84 2.24 6.31
N THR A 15 -1.98 1.65 7.15
CA THR A 15 -1.39 2.33 8.31
C THR A 15 -0.11 3.04 7.89
N LEU A 16 -0.08 4.35 8.10
CA LEU A 16 1.11 5.18 7.88
C LEU A 16 1.77 5.51 9.22
N PRO A 17 3.11 5.65 9.27
CA PRO A 17 3.81 6.05 10.49
C PRO A 17 3.31 7.43 10.98
N GLU A 18 3.22 7.61 12.29
CA GLU A 18 2.74 8.89 12.87
C GLU A 18 3.65 10.09 12.52
N THR A 19 4.94 9.83 12.28
CA THR A 19 5.93 10.82 11.89
C THR A 19 5.89 11.17 10.39
N PHE A 20 5.19 10.37 9.58
CA PHE A 20 5.12 10.54 8.13
C PHE A 20 4.05 11.57 7.74
N LYS A 21 4.41 12.55 6.92
CA LYS A 21 3.55 13.67 6.51
C LYS A 21 3.20 13.58 5.02
N PRO A 22 2.24 12.72 4.64
CA PRO A 22 1.79 12.64 3.25
C PRO A 22 1.04 13.90 2.84
N HIS A 23 0.96 14.13 1.52
CA HIS A 23 0.08 15.16 0.97
C HIS A 23 -1.38 14.96 1.44
N ARG A 24 -2.08 16.05 1.77
CA ARG A 24 -3.42 16.02 2.38
C ARG A 24 -4.44 15.16 1.63
N ALA A 25 -4.41 15.20 0.29
CA ALA A 25 -5.31 14.38 -0.54
C ALA A 25 -5.00 12.88 -0.39
N VAL A 26 -3.72 12.51 -0.29
CA VAL A 26 -3.28 11.13 -0.14
C VAL A 26 -3.63 10.60 1.25
N LYS A 27 -3.47 11.42 2.30
CA LYS A 27 -3.93 11.06 3.65
C LYS A 27 -5.41 10.66 3.65
N LYS A 28 -6.26 11.47 3.02
CA LYS A 28 -7.70 11.19 2.92
C LYS A 28 -7.99 9.89 2.15
N ILE A 29 -7.23 9.59 1.10
CA ILE A 29 -7.34 8.32 0.37
C ILE A 29 -7.02 7.15 1.32
N PHE A 30 -5.94 7.23 2.09
CA PHE A 30 -5.56 6.15 3.03
C PHE A 30 -6.57 5.96 4.16
N GLU A 31 -7.14 7.04 4.70
CA GLU A 31 -8.24 6.97 5.67
C GLU A 31 -9.47 6.26 5.09
N GLN A 32 -9.84 6.55 3.83
CA GLN A 32 -10.94 5.88 3.14
C GLN A 32 -10.65 4.39 2.92
N ARG A 33 -9.43 4.05 2.50
CA ARG A 33 -9.00 2.65 2.34
C ARG A 33 -9.05 1.88 3.66
N ALA A 34 -8.59 2.50 4.75
CA ALA A 34 -8.66 1.89 6.08
C ALA A 34 -10.11 1.55 6.46
N GLN A 35 -11.05 2.48 6.22
CA GLN A 35 -12.48 2.27 6.45
C GLN A 35 -13.02 1.12 5.59
N MET A 36 -12.68 1.07 4.30
CA MET A 36 -13.09 0.01 3.37
C MET A 36 -12.60 -1.38 3.85
N ILE A 37 -11.36 -1.47 4.33
CA ILE A 37 -10.81 -2.71 4.88
C ILE A 37 -11.51 -3.13 6.18
N GLU A 38 -11.81 -2.16 7.05
CA GLU A 38 -12.46 -2.42 8.34
C GLU A 38 -13.90 -2.93 8.16
N THR A 39 -14.69 -2.25 7.33
CA THR A 39 -16.09 -2.62 7.07
C THR A 39 -16.21 -3.79 6.09
N GLY A 40 -15.27 -3.94 5.17
CA GLY A 40 -15.35 -4.88 4.05
C GLY A 40 -16.31 -4.44 2.95
N GLU A 41 -16.84 -3.21 3.00
CA GLU A 41 -17.81 -2.68 2.05
C GLU A 41 -17.17 -1.65 1.13
N GLY A 42 -17.62 -1.60 -0.13
CA GLY A 42 -17.18 -0.59 -1.09
C GLY A 42 -15.70 -0.68 -1.47
N ILE A 43 -15.09 -1.87 -1.39
CA ILE A 43 -13.71 -2.12 -1.85
C ILE A 43 -13.58 -1.71 -3.31
N ASP A 44 -12.74 -0.69 -3.57
CA ASP A 44 -12.46 -0.23 -4.92
C ASP A 44 -11.32 -1.03 -5.58
N TRP A 45 -11.05 -0.69 -6.84
CA TRP A 45 -10.01 -1.35 -7.64
C TRP A 45 -8.61 -1.23 -7.01
N ALA A 46 -8.27 -0.06 -6.48
CA ALA A 46 -6.93 0.18 -5.93
C ALA A 46 -6.71 -0.59 -4.63
N VAL A 47 -7.73 -0.69 -3.79
CA VAL A 47 -7.67 -1.52 -2.58
C VAL A 47 -7.59 -3.00 -2.94
N GLY A 48 -8.38 -3.46 -3.90
CA GLY A 48 -8.31 -4.83 -4.39
C GLY A 48 -6.93 -5.20 -4.96
N GLU A 49 -6.35 -4.31 -5.76
CA GLU A 49 -4.99 -4.45 -6.30
C GLU A 49 -3.94 -4.51 -5.17
N ALA A 50 -3.99 -3.58 -4.22
CA ALA A 50 -3.04 -3.52 -3.11
C ALA A 50 -3.15 -4.75 -2.19
N LEU A 51 -4.37 -5.25 -1.94
CA LEU A 51 -4.58 -6.50 -1.20
C LEU A 51 -3.98 -7.70 -1.94
N ALA A 52 -4.14 -7.77 -3.26
CA ALA A 52 -3.55 -8.85 -4.06
C ALA A 52 -2.03 -8.86 -3.94
N PHE A 53 -1.36 -7.71 -4.13
CA PHE A 53 0.09 -7.60 -3.94
C PHE A 53 0.49 -7.98 -2.52
N ALA A 54 -0.18 -7.44 -1.50
CA ALA A 54 0.13 -7.73 -0.11
C ALA A 54 0.03 -9.23 0.22
N THR A 55 -0.99 -9.91 -0.30
CA THR A 55 -1.14 -11.36 -0.09
C THR A 55 -0.04 -12.18 -0.76
N LEU A 56 0.38 -11.79 -1.98
CA LEU A 56 1.49 -12.46 -2.67
C LEU A 56 2.81 -12.32 -1.89
N LEU A 57 3.08 -11.10 -1.38
CA LEU A 57 4.27 -10.79 -0.59
C LEU A 57 4.30 -11.60 0.72
N VAL A 58 3.17 -11.69 1.41
CA VAL A 58 3.04 -12.50 2.64
C VAL A 58 3.21 -14.00 2.37
N GLU A 59 2.82 -14.47 1.19
CA GLU A 59 3.06 -15.85 0.74
C GLU A 59 4.51 -16.10 0.29
N GLY A 60 5.37 -15.07 0.32
CA GLY A 60 6.79 -15.18 -0.05
C GLY A 60 7.04 -15.04 -1.55
N ASN A 61 6.09 -14.50 -2.33
CA ASN A 61 6.27 -14.24 -3.75
C ASN A 61 6.73 -12.80 -3.96
N HIS A 62 7.83 -12.64 -4.69
CA HIS A 62 8.32 -11.34 -5.13
C HIS A 62 7.36 -10.70 -6.15
N VAL A 63 7.09 -9.41 -5.99
CA VAL A 63 6.23 -8.62 -6.89
C VAL A 63 7.01 -7.42 -7.42
N ARG A 64 7.15 -7.34 -8.74
CA ARG A 64 7.75 -6.18 -9.42
C ARG A 64 6.72 -5.47 -10.28
N LEU A 65 6.58 -4.17 -10.05
CA LEU A 65 5.78 -3.28 -10.88
C LEU A 65 6.69 -2.32 -11.64
N SER A 66 6.58 -2.28 -12.97
CA SER A 66 7.37 -1.36 -13.78
C SER A 66 6.53 -0.65 -14.83
N GLY A 67 6.83 0.62 -15.06
CA GLY A 67 6.22 1.45 -16.10
C GLY A 67 6.18 2.92 -15.71
N GLN A 68 5.67 3.75 -16.61
CA GLN A 68 5.57 5.19 -16.35
C GLN A 68 4.55 5.50 -15.25
N ASP A 69 4.96 6.34 -14.29
CA ASP A 69 4.15 6.80 -13.17
C ASP A 69 3.53 5.68 -12.32
N VAL A 70 4.10 4.46 -12.33
CA VAL A 70 3.45 3.30 -11.68
C VAL A 70 3.40 3.40 -10.16
N GLU A 71 4.33 4.14 -9.55
CA GLU A 71 4.38 4.43 -8.11
C GLU A 71 3.07 5.07 -7.61
N ARG A 72 2.62 6.13 -8.28
CA ARG A 72 1.35 6.82 -7.98
C ARG A 72 0.17 6.18 -8.70
N GLY A 73 0.42 5.64 -9.89
CA GLY A 73 -0.56 5.32 -10.91
C GLY A 73 -0.92 6.56 -11.73
N THR A 74 -1.11 6.35 -13.05
CA THR A 74 -1.49 7.41 -14.01
C THR A 74 -2.75 8.16 -13.57
N PHE A 75 -3.76 7.44 -13.07
CA PHE A 75 -5.01 8.02 -12.58
C PHE A 75 -4.99 8.38 -11.09
N SER A 76 -3.80 8.48 -10.49
CA SER A 76 -3.61 8.75 -9.05
C SER A 76 -4.43 7.82 -8.14
N HIS A 77 -4.55 6.55 -8.53
CA HIS A 77 -5.35 5.57 -7.81
C HIS A 77 -4.51 4.65 -6.93
N ARG A 78 -3.22 4.43 -7.23
CA ARG A 78 -2.42 3.38 -6.57
C ARG A 78 -1.75 3.86 -5.30
N HIS A 79 -0.91 4.89 -5.39
CA HIS A 79 -0.12 5.38 -4.26
C HIS A 79 0.64 4.24 -3.54
N ALA A 80 1.38 3.42 -4.32
CA ALA A 80 2.22 2.36 -3.78
C ALA A 80 3.46 2.93 -3.09
N VAL A 81 4.05 3.98 -3.68
CA VAL A 81 5.10 4.79 -3.07
C VAL A 81 4.52 6.15 -2.70
N LEU A 82 4.78 6.57 -1.47
CA LEU A 82 4.35 7.81 -0.88
C LEU A 82 5.55 8.71 -0.65
N HIS A 83 5.35 10.03 -0.72
CA HIS A 83 6.39 11.01 -0.44
C HIS A 83 5.98 11.90 0.72
N ASP A 84 6.87 12.05 1.69
CA ASP A 84 6.74 13.02 2.77
C ASP A 84 6.84 14.44 2.20
N GLN A 85 5.90 15.32 2.57
CA GLN A 85 5.85 16.70 2.07
C GLN A 85 6.92 17.60 2.68
N GLU A 86 7.48 17.26 3.83
CA GLU A 86 8.50 18.05 4.52
C GLU A 86 9.90 17.53 4.26
N THR A 87 10.10 16.20 4.34
CA THR A 87 11.45 15.59 4.20
C THR A 87 11.75 15.12 2.79
N GLY A 88 10.72 14.85 1.98
CA GLY A 88 10.86 14.21 0.67
C GLY A 88 11.15 12.71 0.74
N GLU A 89 11.21 12.13 1.95
CA GLU A 89 11.44 10.71 2.15
C GLU A 89 10.31 9.88 1.53
N GLN A 90 10.69 8.71 1.02
CA GLN A 90 9.77 7.77 0.42
C GLN A 90 9.30 6.75 1.46
N TYR A 91 8.03 6.39 1.38
CA TYR A 91 7.45 5.33 2.20
C TYR A 91 6.59 4.41 1.34
N CYS A 92 6.85 3.11 1.39
CA CYS A 92 6.11 2.09 0.67
C CYS A 92 5.41 1.18 1.68
N PRO A 93 4.06 1.26 1.83
CA PRO A 93 3.35 0.44 2.80
C PRO A 93 3.48 -1.07 2.57
N LEU A 94 3.76 -1.47 1.33
CA LEU A 94 3.91 -2.87 0.94
C LEU A 94 5.24 -3.49 1.42
N ASP A 95 6.20 -2.68 1.88
CA ASP A 95 7.49 -3.15 2.40
C ASP A 95 7.43 -3.48 3.90
N HIS A 96 6.29 -3.23 4.55
CA HIS A 96 6.13 -3.31 6.00
C HIS A 96 4.96 -4.22 6.42
N LEU A 97 4.75 -5.34 5.71
CA LEU A 97 3.63 -6.26 5.97
C LEU A 97 3.94 -7.27 7.08
N THR A 98 5.20 -7.67 7.25
CA THR A 98 5.62 -8.67 8.25
C THR A 98 6.92 -8.27 8.94
N THR A 99 7.09 -8.71 10.18
CA THR A 99 8.35 -8.55 10.93
C THR A 99 9.42 -9.42 10.26
N ASN A 100 10.45 -8.81 9.67
CA ASN A 100 11.48 -9.42 8.82
C ASN A 100 11.10 -9.65 7.34
N GLN A 101 10.20 -8.84 6.79
CA GLN A 101 10.05 -8.76 5.34
C GLN A 101 11.37 -8.30 4.71
N ASP A 102 11.80 -8.99 3.66
CA ASP A 102 12.90 -8.54 2.81
C ASP A 102 12.41 -7.33 1.98
N GLU A 103 13.12 -6.20 2.09
CA GLU A 103 12.80 -4.94 1.42
C GLU A 103 12.81 -5.08 -0.12
N GLU A 104 13.49 -6.10 -0.65
CA GLU A 104 13.50 -6.36 -2.10
C GLU A 104 12.24 -7.09 -2.58
N MET A 105 11.33 -7.51 -1.70
CA MET A 105 10.16 -8.32 -2.08
C MET A 105 9.14 -7.57 -2.95
N PHE A 106 9.01 -6.26 -2.75
CA PHE A 106 8.16 -5.40 -3.57
C PHE A 106 8.99 -4.32 -4.24
N THR A 107 9.15 -4.41 -5.55
CA THR A 107 9.97 -3.44 -6.30
C THR A 107 9.13 -2.64 -7.27
N VAL A 108 9.32 -1.32 -7.26
CA VAL A 108 8.68 -0.40 -8.21
C VAL A 108 9.77 0.31 -9.01
N SER A 109 9.68 0.24 -10.34
CA SER A 109 10.65 0.88 -11.23
C SER A 109 9.97 1.67 -12.34
N ASN A 110 10.16 2.99 -12.32
CA ASN A 110 9.69 3.92 -13.37
C ASN A 110 10.50 3.79 -14.67
#